data_AF-A0A7X3PVF2-F1
#
_entry.id   AF-A0A7X3PVF2-F1
#
_cell.length_a   1.000
_cell.length_b   1.000
_cell.length_c   1.000
_cell.angle_alpha   90.00
_cell.angle_beta   90.00
_cell.angle_gamma   90.00
#
_symmetry.space_group_name_H-M   'P 1'
#
loop_
_entity.id
_entity.type
_entity.pdbx_description
1 polymer ?
#
loop_
_entity_poly.entity_id
_entity_poly.type
_entity_poly.pdbx_seq_one_letter_code
_entity_poly.pdbx_strand_id
1 'polypeptide(L)'
;MSANQFEFLGLSHIAAMGVTLALPILLTIVVRRLNSAKATQAICGAFAGVLLLNEILPWGQRLAMVGAYDFVRWYLPLHVCSITVFAVAAALIFRWQTAYEIAYFWGLAGATNAVVTPPLIDDYPAYRFFQYFIAHGGIVAGALFATWGLGLRPTAKSVIRVFVLLNLLAIVAFGVNWALGSNYMFLSRPPVTQSPFFFAPWPWYIPILDGVALVLFYVLFIPFKIGRRVDGS
;
A
#
# COMPACT_ATOMS: atom_id res chain seq x y z
N MET A 1 21.99 -20.62 -6.02
CA MET A 1 21.64 -20.68 -4.58
C MET A 1 20.19 -21.05 -4.52
N SER A 2 19.81 -22.18 -3.90
CA SER A 2 18.39 -22.51 -3.73
C SER A 2 17.76 -21.40 -2.88
N ALA A 3 16.81 -20.66 -3.44
CA ALA A 3 16.04 -19.71 -2.65
C ALA A 3 15.29 -20.51 -1.57
N ASN A 4 15.37 -20.07 -0.32
CA ASN A 4 14.52 -20.62 0.72
C ASN A 4 13.07 -20.37 0.31
N GLN A 5 12.19 -21.37 0.46
CA GLN A 5 10.77 -21.19 0.25
C GLN A 5 10.19 -20.37 1.39
N PHE A 6 9.29 -19.44 1.07
CA PHE A 6 8.66 -18.57 2.07
C PHE A 6 7.89 -19.39 3.11
N GLU A 7 8.23 -19.18 4.39
CA GLU A 7 7.54 -19.79 5.52
C GLU A 7 6.54 -18.80 6.14
N PHE A 8 5.24 -19.14 6.07
CA PHE A 8 4.21 -18.34 6.71
C PHE A 8 4.39 -18.35 8.23
N LEU A 9 4.58 -17.15 8.79
CA LEU A 9 4.91 -16.92 10.21
C LEU A 9 6.28 -17.47 10.64
N GLY A 10 7.18 -17.73 9.68
CA GLY A 10 8.58 -17.94 9.96
C GLY A 10 9.26 -16.69 10.55
N LEU A 11 10.50 -16.84 11.02
CA LEU A 11 11.24 -15.77 11.68
C LEU A 11 11.38 -14.51 10.81
N SER A 12 11.67 -14.68 9.52
CA SER A 12 11.79 -13.59 8.55
C SER A 12 10.48 -12.82 8.40
N HIS A 13 9.35 -13.52 8.28
CA HIS A 13 8.02 -12.94 8.18
C HIS A 13 7.65 -12.16 9.46
N ILE A 14 7.84 -12.77 10.63
CA ILE A 14 7.58 -12.12 11.92
C ILE A 14 8.44 -10.87 12.08
N ALA A 15 9.72 -10.94 11.72
CA ALA A 15 10.61 -9.78 11.74
C ALA A 15 10.12 -8.66 10.81
N ALA A 16 9.69 -8.99 9.59
CA ALA A 16 9.16 -8.01 8.64
C ALA A 16 7.87 -7.34 9.14
N MET A 17 6.95 -8.10 9.74
CA MET A 17 5.76 -7.55 10.42
C MET A 17 6.15 -6.65 11.59
N GLY A 18 7.12 -7.08 12.41
CA GLY A 18 7.65 -6.30 13.52
C GLY A 18 8.23 -4.96 13.08
N VAL A 19 9.03 -4.94 12.01
CA VAL A 19 9.58 -3.70 11.42
C VAL A 19 8.46 -2.80 10.92
N THR A 20 7.45 -3.36 10.24
CA THR A 20 6.30 -2.61 9.73
C THR A 20 5.56 -1.84 10.83
N LEU A 21 5.43 -2.43 12.02
CA LEU A 21 4.77 -1.81 13.17
C LEU A 21 5.69 -0.90 13.97
N ALA A 22 6.97 -1.26 14.13
CA ALA A 22 7.94 -0.49 14.90
C ALA A 22 8.35 0.81 14.19
N LEU A 23 8.55 0.76 12.88
CA LEU A 23 9.03 1.89 12.08
C LEU A 23 8.18 3.18 12.26
N PRO A 24 6.84 3.18 12.08
CA PRO A 24 6.06 4.40 12.25
C PRO A 24 6.11 4.98 13.67
N ILE A 25 6.20 4.12 14.68
CA ILE A 25 6.32 4.51 16.09
C ILE A 25 7.67 5.20 16.32
N LEU A 26 8.75 4.56 15.89
CA LEU A 26 10.11 5.08 16.02
C LEU A 26 10.25 6.42 15.29
N LEU A 27 9.80 6.50 14.03
CA LEU A 27 9.84 7.75 13.27
C LEU A 27 9.04 8.85 13.96
N THR A 28 7.85 8.53 14.49
CA THR A 28 7.01 9.47 15.26
C THR A 28 7.74 9.99 16.51
N ILE A 29 8.38 9.10 17.29
CA ILE A 29 9.16 9.49 18.47
C ILE A 29 10.32 10.39 18.07
N VAL A 30 11.07 10.01 17.03
CA VAL A 30 12.24 10.76 16.55
C VAL A 30 11.84 12.17 16.11
N VAL A 31 10.85 12.33 15.23
CA VAL A 31 10.47 13.66 14.75
C VAL A 31 9.93 14.55 15.87
N ARG A 32 9.18 13.99 16.82
CA ARG A 32 8.66 14.73 17.98
C ARG A 32 9.78 15.15 18.95
N ARG A 33 10.77 14.28 19.18
CA ARG A 33 11.93 14.59 20.04
C ARG A 33 12.88 15.60 19.41
N LEU A 34 13.16 15.46 18.11
CA LEU A 34 14.01 16.41 17.39
C LEU A 34 13.36 17.79 17.29
N ASN A 35 12.02 17.84 17.24
CA ASN A 35 11.21 19.07 17.15
C ASN A 35 11.76 20.07 16.10
N SER A 36 12.24 19.53 14.97
CA SER A 36 12.92 20.29 13.92
C SER A 36 12.25 20.05 12.58
N ALA A 37 11.81 21.13 11.95
CA ALA A 37 11.18 21.09 10.62
C ALA A 37 12.14 20.50 9.58
N LYS A 38 13.41 20.90 9.59
CA LYS A 38 14.44 20.40 8.66
C LYS A 38 14.67 18.89 8.81
N ALA A 39 14.81 18.41 10.05
CA ALA A 39 15.00 16.98 10.31
C ALA A 39 13.76 16.17 9.91
N THR A 40 12.56 16.69 10.19
CA THR A 40 11.30 16.06 9.78
C THR A 40 11.20 15.96 8.26
N GLN A 41 11.54 17.03 7.53
CA GLN A 41 11.57 17.02 6.07
C GLN A 41 12.60 16.03 5.52
N ALA A 42 13.80 15.97 6.10
CA ALA A 42 14.83 15.01 5.69
C ALA A 42 14.37 13.55 5.89
N ILE A 43 13.74 13.24 7.04
CA ILE A 43 13.19 11.91 7.34
C ILE A 43 12.06 11.56 6.35
N CYS A 44 11.13 12.50 6.11
CA CYS A 44 10.05 12.30 5.14
C CYS A 44 10.59 12.06 3.73
N GLY A 45 11.58 12.86 3.30
CA GLY A 45 12.24 12.74 2.01
C GLY A 45 13.00 11.44 1.85
N ALA A 46 13.75 11.01 2.87
CA ALA A 46 14.47 9.73 2.87
C ALA A 46 13.50 8.54 2.78
N PHE A 47 12.43 8.55 3.58
CA PHE A 47 11.43 7.49 3.55
C PHE A 47 10.72 7.44 2.17
N ALA A 48 10.25 8.58 1.68
CA ALA A 48 9.66 8.66 0.34
C ALA A 48 10.66 8.18 -0.75
N GLY A 49 11.92 8.58 -0.64
CA GLY A 49 12.99 8.16 -1.55
C GLY A 49 13.17 6.63 -1.57
N VAL A 50 13.23 5.98 -0.41
CA VAL A 50 13.32 4.51 -0.31
C VAL A 50 12.13 3.84 -1.00
N LEU A 51 10.90 4.32 -0.77
CA LEU A 51 9.71 3.74 -1.39
C LEU A 51 9.69 3.92 -2.91
N LEU A 52 10.01 5.12 -3.40
CA LEU A 52 10.04 5.42 -4.82
C LEU A 52 11.15 4.65 -5.54
N LEU A 53 12.33 4.53 -4.93
CA LEU A 53 13.42 3.72 -5.48
C LEU A 53 13.02 2.24 -5.54
N ASN A 54 12.38 1.72 -4.49
CA ASN A 54 11.90 0.34 -4.47
C ASN A 54 10.87 0.05 -5.58
N GLU A 55 10.00 1.03 -5.87
CA GLU A 55 8.99 0.91 -6.93
C GLU A 55 9.59 1.06 -8.33
N ILE A 56 10.48 2.04 -8.55
CA ILE A 56 10.94 2.49 -9.88
C ILE A 56 12.18 1.73 -10.36
N LEU A 57 13.17 1.46 -9.51
CA LEU A 57 14.42 0.80 -9.92
C LEU A 57 14.21 -0.50 -10.72
N PRO A 58 13.26 -1.39 -10.37
CA PRO A 58 13.08 -2.62 -11.10
C PRO A 58 12.43 -2.41 -12.49
N TRP A 59 11.90 -1.23 -12.80
CA TRP A 59 11.24 -0.98 -14.09
C TRP A 59 12.21 -1.09 -15.27
N GLY A 60 13.40 -0.50 -15.15
CA GLY A 60 14.42 -0.56 -16.21
C GLY A 60 14.86 -2.00 -16.48
N GLN A 61 15.11 -2.76 -15.42
CA GLN A 61 15.45 -4.18 -15.54
C GLN A 61 14.30 -4.96 -16.20
N ARG A 62 13.05 -4.76 -15.76
CA ARG A 62 11.89 -5.44 -16.34
C ARG A 62 11.68 -5.09 -17.81
N LEU A 63 11.77 -3.81 -18.15
CA LEU A 63 11.66 -3.35 -19.53
C LEU A 63 12.73 -3.99 -20.42
N ALA A 64 13.98 -4.10 -19.94
CA ALA A 64 15.06 -4.75 -20.66
C ALA A 64 14.84 -6.27 -20.81
N MET A 65 14.21 -6.93 -19.84
CA MET A 65 13.99 -8.38 -19.86
C MET A 65 12.79 -8.81 -20.71
N VAL A 66 11.68 -8.07 -20.65
CA VAL A 66 10.41 -8.47 -21.31
C VAL A 66 10.07 -7.61 -22.55
N GLY A 67 10.78 -6.52 -22.78
CA GLY A 67 10.47 -5.57 -23.86
C GLY A 67 9.27 -4.67 -23.56
N ALA A 68 9.05 -3.67 -24.40
CA ALA A 68 8.07 -2.60 -24.15
C ALA A 68 6.62 -3.10 -24.08
N TYR A 69 6.23 -4.04 -24.94
CA TYR A 69 4.85 -4.54 -25.01
C TYR A 69 4.46 -5.26 -23.71
N ASP A 70 5.23 -6.27 -23.29
CA ASP A 70 4.96 -7.00 -22.05
C ASP A 70 5.23 -6.16 -20.80
N PHE A 71 6.11 -5.15 -20.90
CA PHE A 71 6.28 -4.16 -19.84
C PHE A 71 4.97 -3.44 -19.53
N VAL A 72 4.36 -2.85 -20.57
CA VAL A 72 3.10 -2.12 -20.46
C VAL A 72 1.95 -3.05 -20.05
N ARG A 73 2.01 -4.32 -20.46
CA ARG A 73 0.99 -5.32 -20.13
C ARG A 73 1.03 -5.77 -18.67
N TRP A 74 2.20 -5.91 -18.05
CA TRP A 74 2.30 -6.55 -16.73
C TRP A 74 2.87 -5.69 -15.61
N TYR A 75 3.54 -4.57 -15.93
CA TYR A 75 4.38 -3.87 -14.96
C TYR A 75 4.10 -2.37 -14.81
N LEU A 76 3.11 -1.81 -15.50
CA LEU A 76 2.59 -0.49 -15.15
C LEU A 76 2.10 -0.44 -13.70
N PRO A 77 2.22 0.73 -13.03
CA PRO A 77 1.79 0.92 -11.65
C PRO A 77 0.26 1.06 -11.52
N LEU A 78 -0.50 0.16 -12.14
CA LEU A 78 -1.97 0.18 -12.10
C LEU A 78 -2.54 -0.71 -10.98
N HIS A 79 -1.68 -1.32 -10.16
CA HIS A 79 -2.10 -1.95 -8.92
C HIS A 79 -2.29 -0.92 -7.80
N VAL A 80 -3.24 -1.19 -6.90
CA VAL A 80 -3.55 -0.34 -5.75
C VAL A 80 -2.30 -0.05 -4.92
N CYS A 81 -1.45 -1.05 -4.66
CA CYS A 81 -0.22 -0.87 -3.88
C CYS A 81 0.76 0.09 -4.56
N SER A 82 1.00 -0.03 -5.86
CA SER A 82 1.87 0.89 -6.61
C SER A 82 1.39 2.34 -6.52
N ILE A 83 0.10 2.59 -6.77
CA ILE A 83 -0.48 3.94 -6.60
C ILE A 83 -0.36 4.42 -5.16
N THR A 84 -0.53 3.53 -4.19
CA THR A 84 -0.44 3.86 -2.77
C THR A 84 1.00 4.21 -2.36
N VAL A 85 2.03 3.59 -2.96
CA VAL A 85 3.44 4.00 -2.76
C VAL A 85 3.63 5.46 -3.16
N PHE A 86 3.16 5.85 -4.35
CA PHE A 86 3.25 7.25 -4.80
C PHE A 86 2.43 8.19 -3.90
N ALA A 87 1.26 7.76 -3.45
CA ALA A 87 0.43 8.53 -2.52
C ALA A 87 1.12 8.76 -1.17
N VAL A 88 1.78 7.74 -0.60
CA VAL A 88 2.57 7.87 0.63
C VAL A 88 3.71 8.86 0.42
N ALA A 89 4.48 8.73 -0.67
CA ALA A 89 5.57 9.65 -0.97
C ALA A 89 5.06 11.10 -1.08
N ALA A 90 3.96 11.33 -1.82
CA ALA A 90 3.36 12.64 -1.96
C ALA A 90 2.81 13.20 -0.64
N ALA A 91 2.22 12.36 0.20
CA ALA A 91 1.75 12.74 1.53
C ALA A 91 2.91 13.17 2.45
N LEU A 92 4.03 12.42 2.44
CA LEU A 92 5.18 12.72 3.28
C LEU A 92 5.91 14.00 2.85
N ILE A 93 6.09 14.20 1.55
CA ILE A 93 6.83 15.34 0.98
C ILE A 93 5.98 16.60 1.00
N PHE A 94 4.75 16.55 0.48
CA PHE A 94 3.92 17.74 0.23
C PHE A 94 2.83 17.97 1.27
N ARG A 95 2.63 17.03 2.22
CA ARG A 95 1.49 17.05 3.15
C ARG A 95 0.15 17.12 2.43
N TRP A 96 0.09 16.56 1.23
CA TRP A 96 -1.10 16.61 0.40
C TRP A 96 -2.19 15.71 1.00
N GLN A 97 -3.26 16.35 1.48
CA GLN A 97 -4.32 15.68 2.23
C GLN A 97 -4.97 14.51 1.47
N THR A 98 -5.26 14.66 0.17
CA THR A 98 -5.85 13.56 -0.62
C THR A 98 -4.89 12.38 -0.76
N ALA A 99 -3.60 12.64 -0.97
CA ALA A 99 -2.59 11.58 -1.05
C ALA A 99 -2.44 10.85 0.29
N TYR A 100 -2.50 11.59 1.41
CA TYR A 100 -2.56 10.99 2.73
C TYR A 100 -3.82 10.12 2.91
N GLU A 101 -4.99 10.59 2.50
CA GLU A 101 -6.23 9.83 2.62
C GLU A 101 -6.18 8.54 1.79
N ILE A 102 -5.63 8.59 0.57
CA ILE A 102 -5.36 7.40 -0.26
C ILE A 102 -4.41 6.45 0.49
N ALA A 103 -3.27 6.95 0.94
CA ALA A 103 -2.29 6.18 1.71
C ALA A 103 -2.91 5.51 2.94
N TYR A 104 -3.74 6.25 3.68
CA TYR A 104 -4.37 5.80 4.91
C TYR A 104 -5.39 4.69 4.64
N PHE A 105 -6.36 4.94 3.76
CA PHE A 105 -7.45 3.99 3.54
C PHE A 105 -7.01 2.80 2.68
N TRP A 106 -6.35 3.04 1.54
CA TRP A 106 -5.92 1.96 0.66
C TRP A 106 -4.78 1.17 1.27
N GLY A 107 -3.86 1.85 1.95
CA GLY A 107 -2.73 1.22 2.62
C GLY A 107 -3.16 0.37 3.81
N LEU A 108 -3.94 0.91 4.75
CA LEU A 108 -4.31 0.14 5.93
C LEU A 108 -5.35 -0.95 5.64
N ALA A 109 -6.26 -0.76 4.68
CA ALA A 109 -7.21 -1.81 4.31
C ALA A 109 -6.55 -2.90 3.44
N GLY A 110 -5.74 -2.49 2.46
CA GLY A 110 -5.15 -3.41 1.47
C GLY A 110 -3.76 -3.90 1.84
N ALA A 111 -2.81 -3.00 2.07
CA ALA A 111 -1.41 -3.36 2.29
C ALA A 111 -1.19 -4.10 3.63
N THR A 112 -2.02 -3.86 4.65
CA THR A 112 -1.99 -4.68 5.88
C THR A 112 -2.25 -6.16 5.59
N ASN A 113 -3.23 -6.47 4.74
CA ASN A 113 -3.51 -7.85 4.34
C ASN A 113 -2.33 -8.47 3.58
N ALA A 114 -1.70 -7.70 2.70
CA ALA A 114 -0.49 -8.10 1.99
C ALA A 114 0.71 -8.37 2.93
N VAL A 115 0.84 -7.60 4.01
CA VAL A 115 1.88 -7.82 5.02
C VAL A 115 1.59 -9.06 5.86
N VAL A 116 0.32 -9.32 6.22
CA VAL A 116 -0.06 -10.44 7.10
C VAL A 116 -0.11 -11.77 6.33
N THR A 117 -0.62 -11.77 5.10
CA THR A 117 -0.73 -12.96 4.24
C THR A 117 -0.04 -12.72 2.89
N PRO A 118 1.30 -12.64 2.87
CA PRO A 118 2.04 -12.34 1.65
C PRO A 118 1.97 -13.54 0.68
N PRO A 119 1.69 -13.32 -0.62
CA PRO A 119 1.76 -14.35 -1.64
C PRO A 119 3.20 -14.48 -2.16
N LEU A 120 4.17 -14.60 -1.26
CA LEU A 120 5.59 -14.76 -1.60
C LEU A 120 5.90 -16.25 -1.80
N ILE A 121 6.79 -16.52 -2.77
CA ILE A 121 7.35 -17.85 -3.01
C ILE A 121 8.76 -17.94 -2.40
N ASP A 122 9.57 -16.90 -2.61
CA ASP A 122 10.96 -16.84 -2.13
C ASP A 122 11.04 -16.10 -0.79
N ASP A 123 11.68 -16.72 0.20
CA ASP A 123 11.97 -16.14 1.51
C ASP A 123 13.25 -15.29 1.50
N TYR A 124 13.54 -14.64 2.64
CA TYR A 124 14.83 -14.05 2.94
C TYR A 124 15.98 -15.03 2.65
N PRO A 125 17.08 -14.58 2.02
CA PRO A 125 17.43 -13.20 1.66
C PRO A 125 17.10 -12.83 0.20
N ALA A 126 16.07 -13.43 -0.43
CA ALA A 126 15.76 -13.13 -1.82
C ALA A 126 15.39 -11.64 -2.03
N TYR A 127 15.83 -11.06 -3.15
CA TYR A 127 15.51 -9.67 -3.50
C TYR A 127 14.01 -9.36 -3.45
N ARG A 128 13.17 -10.29 -3.94
CA ARG A 128 11.71 -10.15 -3.95
C ARG A 128 11.11 -10.04 -2.54
N PHE A 129 11.69 -10.71 -1.55
CA PHE A 129 11.27 -10.60 -0.16
C PHE A 129 11.39 -9.14 0.33
N PHE A 130 12.57 -8.54 0.17
CA PHE A 130 12.79 -7.15 0.56
C PHE A 130 11.93 -6.20 -0.25
N GLN A 131 11.88 -6.35 -1.56
CA GLN A 131 11.07 -5.51 -2.44
C GLN A 131 9.60 -5.48 -2.01
N TYR A 132 9.06 -6.65 -1.66
CA TYR A 132 7.69 -6.81 -1.25
C TYR A 132 7.39 -6.14 0.10
N PHE A 133 8.21 -6.41 1.13
CA PHE A 133 7.98 -5.85 2.47
C PHE A 133 8.34 -4.37 2.58
N ILE A 134 9.30 -3.86 1.80
CA ILE A 134 9.57 -2.42 1.68
C ILE A 134 8.35 -1.71 1.09
N ALA A 135 7.73 -2.27 0.03
CA ALA A 135 6.54 -1.67 -0.56
C ALA A 135 5.33 -1.73 0.41
N HIS A 136 4.90 -2.93 0.81
CA HIS A 136 3.64 -3.10 1.55
C HIS A 136 3.78 -2.66 3.02
N GLY A 137 4.87 -3.04 3.68
CA GLY A 137 5.17 -2.58 5.04
C GLY A 137 5.43 -1.08 5.08
N GLY A 138 6.13 -0.54 4.07
CA GLY A 138 6.37 0.88 3.93
C GLY A 138 5.11 1.71 3.68
N ILE A 139 4.12 1.17 2.96
CA ILE A 139 2.80 1.80 2.82
C ILE A 139 2.11 1.94 4.19
N VAL A 140 2.03 0.83 4.94
CA VAL A 140 1.40 0.80 6.27
C VAL A 140 2.13 1.74 7.22
N ALA A 141 3.45 1.63 7.30
CA ALA A 141 4.30 2.49 8.11
C ALA A 141 4.18 3.97 7.71
N GLY A 142 4.15 4.28 6.41
CA GLY A 142 4.03 5.65 5.91
C GLY A 142 2.68 6.28 6.28
N ALA A 143 1.58 5.55 6.14
CA ALA A 143 0.25 6.01 6.53
C ALA A 143 0.13 6.27 8.04
N LEU A 144 0.65 5.35 8.86
CA LEU A 144 0.65 5.49 10.32
C LEU A 144 1.56 6.62 10.78
N PHE A 145 2.76 6.74 10.20
CA PHE A 145 3.67 7.84 10.49
C PHE A 145 3.09 9.21 10.08
N ALA A 146 2.44 9.30 8.92
CA ALA A 146 1.75 10.52 8.52
C ALA A 146 0.62 10.90 9.51
N THR A 147 -0.05 9.90 10.08
CA THR A 147 -1.11 10.11 11.07
C THR A 147 -0.56 10.54 12.43
N TRP A 148 0.40 9.79 12.97
CA TRP A 148 0.90 9.97 14.34
C TRP A 148 2.04 11.00 14.42
N GLY A 149 2.98 10.94 13.49
CA GLY A 149 4.16 11.81 13.43
C GLY A 149 3.85 13.18 12.83
N LEU A 150 3.10 13.22 11.73
CA LEU A 150 2.82 14.46 11.00
C LEU A 150 1.45 15.08 11.35
N GLY A 151 0.62 14.37 12.11
CA GLY A 151 -0.66 14.87 12.58
C GLY A 151 -1.76 14.95 11.52
N LEU A 152 -1.58 14.33 10.35
CA LEU A 152 -2.62 14.27 9.32
C LEU A 152 -3.78 13.38 9.80
N ARG A 153 -5.02 13.73 9.43
CA ARG A 153 -6.23 13.06 9.91
C ARG A 153 -7.21 12.86 8.75
N PRO A 154 -7.87 11.69 8.64
CA PRO A 154 -8.90 11.50 7.63
C PRO A 154 -10.17 12.27 8.02
N THR A 155 -11.03 12.51 7.05
CA THR A 155 -12.31 13.20 7.25
C THR A 155 -13.48 12.31 6.85
N ALA A 156 -14.69 12.58 7.33
CA ALA A 156 -15.85 11.79 6.93
C ALA A 156 -16.08 11.84 5.40
N LYS A 157 -15.83 13.00 4.79
CA LYS A 157 -15.92 13.18 3.33
C LYS A 157 -14.84 12.41 2.58
N SER A 158 -13.70 12.14 3.21
CA SER A 158 -12.60 11.46 2.52
C SER A 158 -12.87 9.98 2.32
N VAL A 159 -13.62 9.31 3.20
CA VAL A 159 -14.04 7.91 3.03
C VAL A 159 -14.67 7.71 1.64
N ILE A 160 -15.67 8.52 1.30
CA ILE A 160 -16.35 8.42 0.00
C ILE A 160 -15.43 8.89 -1.13
N ARG A 161 -14.68 9.98 -0.94
CA ARG A 161 -13.76 10.50 -1.97
C ARG A 161 -12.73 9.45 -2.40
N VAL A 162 -12.04 8.82 -1.47
CA VAL A 162 -11.00 7.84 -1.78
C VAL A 162 -11.58 6.51 -2.27
N PHE A 163 -12.81 6.18 -1.88
CA PHE A 163 -13.55 5.05 -2.42
C PHE A 163 -13.93 5.26 -3.88
N VAL A 164 -14.37 6.48 -4.25
CA VAL A 164 -14.59 6.86 -5.64
C VAL A 164 -13.27 6.82 -6.42
N LEU A 165 -12.17 7.33 -5.86
CA LEU A 165 -10.86 7.25 -6.52
C LEU A 165 -10.40 5.79 -6.74
N LEU A 166 -10.72 4.88 -5.83
CA LEU A 166 -10.40 3.46 -5.96
C LEU A 166 -11.16 2.85 -7.15
N ASN A 167 -12.45 3.16 -7.25
CA ASN A 167 -13.30 2.71 -8.34
C ASN A 167 -12.91 3.34 -9.69
N LEU A 168 -12.50 4.61 -9.71
CA LEU A 168 -11.96 5.26 -10.90
C LEU A 168 -10.67 4.58 -11.37
N LEU A 169 -9.75 4.25 -10.45
CA LEU A 169 -8.57 3.47 -10.77
C LEU A 169 -8.95 2.09 -11.32
N ALA A 170 -9.93 1.42 -10.71
CA ALA A 170 -10.41 0.12 -11.18
C ALA A 170 -10.98 0.18 -12.60
N ILE A 171 -11.75 1.23 -12.94
CA ILE A 171 -12.27 1.44 -14.31
C ILE A 171 -11.12 1.62 -15.31
N VAL A 172 -10.13 2.45 -14.97
CA VAL A 172 -8.94 2.65 -15.84
C VAL A 172 -8.17 1.34 -16.02
N ALA A 173 -7.89 0.63 -14.92
CA ALA A 173 -7.20 -0.65 -14.94
C ALA A 173 -7.96 -1.70 -15.75
N PHE A 174 -9.29 -1.75 -15.64
CA PHE A 174 -10.13 -2.64 -16.43
C PHE A 174 -10.06 -2.33 -17.93
N GLY A 175 -10.09 -1.05 -18.32
CA GLY A 175 -9.92 -0.64 -19.71
C GLY A 175 -8.56 -1.08 -20.28
N VAL A 176 -7.49 -0.91 -19.52
CA VAL A 176 -6.14 -1.39 -19.91
C VAL A 176 -6.10 -2.91 -20.01
N ASN A 177 -6.69 -3.62 -19.04
CA ASN A 177 -6.78 -5.08 -19.06
C ASN A 177 -7.50 -5.61 -20.31
N TRP A 178 -8.59 -4.95 -20.69
CA TRP A 178 -9.34 -5.31 -21.89
C TRP A 178 -8.53 -5.05 -23.16
N ALA A 179 -7.87 -3.88 -23.26
CA ALA A 179 -7.09 -3.49 -24.44
C ALA A 179 -5.82 -4.33 -24.65
N LEU A 180 -5.15 -4.74 -23.57
CA LEU A 180 -3.85 -5.41 -23.61
C LEU A 180 -3.89 -6.88 -23.19
N GLY A 181 -5.06 -7.41 -22.83
CA GLY A 181 -5.21 -8.75 -22.28
C GLY A 181 -4.39 -8.94 -20.98
N SER A 182 -4.26 -7.90 -20.17
CA SER A 182 -3.57 -7.91 -18.87
C SER A 182 -4.52 -8.21 -17.70
N ASN A 183 -4.03 -8.11 -16.47
CA ASN A 183 -4.82 -8.41 -15.27
C ASN A 183 -4.45 -7.55 -14.05
N TYR A 184 -4.34 -6.23 -14.26
CA TYR A 184 -4.19 -5.26 -13.18
C TYR A 184 -5.34 -5.34 -12.19
N MET A 185 -5.01 -5.18 -10.91
CA MET A 185 -5.95 -5.30 -9.77
C MET A 185 -6.75 -6.60 -9.73
N PHE A 186 -6.36 -7.62 -10.51
CA PHE A 186 -7.10 -8.87 -10.68
C PHE A 186 -8.55 -8.66 -11.14
N LEU A 187 -8.80 -7.70 -12.02
CA LEU A 187 -10.15 -7.37 -12.48
C LEU A 187 -10.65 -8.25 -13.65
N SER A 188 -9.76 -8.95 -14.34
CA SER A 188 -10.13 -9.81 -15.48
C SER A 188 -10.13 -11.29 -15.12
N ARG A 189 -9.33 -11.68 -14.12
CA ARG A 189 -9.26 -13.05 -13.59
C ARG A 189 -8.72 -13.04 -12.16
N PRO A 190 -9.17 -13.96 -11.29
CA PRO A 190 -8.63 -14.06 -9.94
C PRO A 190 -7.13 -14.40 -9.97
N PRO A 191 -6.37 -14.01 -8.93
CA PRO A 191 -4.99 -14.44 -8.78
C PRO A 191 -4.91 -15.96 -8.63
N VAL A 192 -3.79 -16.55 -9.06
CA VAL A 192 -3.48 -17.96 -8.82
C VAL A 192 -2.93 -18.10 -7.39
N THR A 193 -3.74 -17.80 -6.38
CA THR A 193 -3.40 -17.89 -4.96
C THR A 193 -4.57 -18.45 -4.16
N GLN A 194 -4.30 -19.12 -3.04
CA GLN A 194 -5.33 -19.62 -2.12
C GLN A 194 -5.92 -18.51 -1.22
N SER A 195 -6.14 -17.32 -1.76
CA SER A 195 -6.67 -16.22 -0.97
C SER A 195 -8.17 -16.45 -0.71
N PRO A 196 -8.62 -16.40 0.56
CA PRO A 196 -10.03 -16.60 0.91
C PRO A 196 -10.94 -15.52 0.33
N PHE A 197 -10.37 -14.42 -0.17
CA PHE A 197 -11.08 -13.28 -0.74
C PHE A 197 -11.61 -13.53 -2.17
N PHE A 198 -11.14 -14.57 -2.87
CA PHE A 198 -11.54 -14.88 -4.25
C PHE A 198 -12.43 -16.13 -4.35
N PHE A 199 -13.37 -16.27 -3.42
CA PHE A 199 -14.27 -17.43 -3.34
C PHE A 199 -15.42 -17.40 -4.37
N ALA A 200 -15.79 -16.22 -4.87
CA ALA A 200 -16.84 -16.06 -5.87
C ALA A 200 -16.27 -16.08 -7.30
N PRO A 201 -17.00 -16.60 -8.30
CA PRO A 201 -16.54 -16.61 -9.69
C PRO A 201 -16.46 -15.18 -10.24
N TRP A 202 -15.63 -14.98 -11.26
CA TRP A 202 -15.60 -13.71 -11.99
C TRP A 202 -16.97 -13.44 -12.66
N PRO A 203 -17.51 -12.20 -12.64
CA PRO A 203 -16.96 -10.98 -12.04
C PRO A 203 -17.40 -10.72 -10.58
N TRP A 204 -18.13 -11.64 -9.95
CA TRP A 204 -18.84 -11.40 -8.67
C TRP A 204 -17.95 -11.14 -7.46
N TYR A 205 -16.71 -11.65 -7.44
CA TYR A 205 -15.79 -11.28 -6.35
C TYR A 205 -15.44 -9.80 -6.36
N ILE A 206 -15.50 -9.11 -7.51
CA ILE A 206 -15.11 -7.69 -7.63
C ILE A 206 -16.02 -6.78 -6.78
N PRO A 207 -17.36 -6.76 -6.97
CA PRO A 207 -18.23 -5.94 -6.12
C PRO A 207 -18.22 -6.37 -4.65
N ILE A 208 -17.95 -7.65 -4.35
CA ILE A 208 -17.78 -8.12 -2.97
C ILE A 208 -16.55 -7.48 -2.33
N LEU A 209 -15.40 -7.52 -3.01
CA LEU A 209 -14.17 -6.90 -2.52
C LEU A 209 -14.29 -5.38 -2.40
N ASP A 210 -14.99 -4.74 -3.34
CA ASP A 210 -15.25 -3.29 -3.28
C ASP A 210 -16.14 -2.94 -2.08
N GLY A 211 -17.19 -3.72 -1.81
CA GLY A 211 -18.02 -3.60 -0.61
C GLY A 211 -17.21 -3.81 0.69
N VAL A 212 -16.34 -4.82 0.74
CA VAL A 212 -15.43 -5.05 1.87
C VAL A 212 -14.49 -3.87 2.06
N ALA A 213 -13.93 -3.31 0.98
CA ALA A 213 -13.07 -2.13 1.05
C ALA A 213 -13.82 -0.94 1.65
N LEU A 214 -15.07 -0.69 1.24
CA LEU A 214 -15.89 0.38 1.81
C LEU A 214 -16.14 0.20 3.31
N VAL A 215 -16.49 -1.03 3.74
CA VAL A 215 -16.67 -1.35 5.16
C VAL A 215 -15.38 -1.10 5.94
N LEU A 216 -14.24 -1.58 5.44
CA LEU A 216 -12.93 -1.35 6.06
C LEU A 216 -12.59 0.14 6.14
N PHE A 217 -12.91 0.94 5.11
CA PHE A 217 -12.68 2.39 5.16
C PHE A 217 -13.51 3.04 6.26
N TYR A 218 -14.77 2.64 6.43
CA TYR A 218 -15.57 3.13 7.56
C TYR A 218 -14.98 2.72 8.91
N VAL A 219 -14.56 1.45 9.06
CA VAL A 219 -13.92 0.95 10.30
C VAL A 219 -12.67 1.76 10.63
N LEU A 220 -11.80 1.99 9.64
CA LEU A 220 -10.58 2.80 9.80
C LEU A 220 -10.89 4.27 10.15
N PHE A 221 -12.06 4.78 9.77
CA PHE A 221 -12.49 6.15 10.13
C PHE A 221 -13.05 6.28 11.56
N ILE A 222 -13.58 5.18 12.15
CA ILE A 222 -14.25 5.20 13.47
C ILE A 222 -13.42 5.91 14.56
N PRO A 223 -12.12 5.62 14.75
CA PRO A 223 -11.33 6.23 15.83
C PRO A 223 -11.31 7.77 15.78
N PHE A 224 -11.35 8.36 14.59
CA PHE A 224 -11.32 9.82 14.41
C PHE A 224 -12.69 10.47 14.62
N LYS A 225 -13.77 9.74 14.38
CA LYS A 225 -15.13 10.20 14.67
C LYS A 225 -15.40 10.26 16.17
N ILE A 226 -14.89 9.28 16.92
CA ILE A 226 -15.05 9.22 18.38
C ILE A 226 -14.23 10.33 19.06
N GLY A 227 -12.96 10.50 18.66
CA GLY A 227 -12.09 11.55 19.24
C GLY A 227 -12.66 12.96 19.13
N ARG A 228 -13.23 13.34 17.97
CA ARG A 228 -13.86 14.66 17.79
C ARG A 228 -15.11 14.90 18.65
N ARG A 229 -15.77 13.83 19.12
CA ARG A 229 -16.94 13.97 20.00
C ARG A 229 -16.54 14.22 21.45
N VAL A 230 -15.36 13.76 21.87
CA VAL A 230 -14.84 13.95 23.24
C VAL A 230 -14.24 15.34 23.42
N ASP A 231 -13.59 15.89 22.39
CA ASP A 231 -13.02 17.26 22.45
C ASP A 231 -14.07 18.38 22.27
N GLY A 232 -15.33 18.03 21.98
CA GLY A 232 -16.42 18.96 21.67
C GLY A 232 -17.62 18.91 22.62
N SER A 233 -17.49 18.21 23.76
CA SER A 233 -18.45 18.14 24.87
C SER A 233 -17.86 18.76 26.11
#